data_AF-A0A2N1DGQ7-F1
#
_entry.id   AF-A0A2N1DGQ7-F1
#
_cell.length_a   1.000
_cell.length_b   1.000
_cell.length_c   1.000
_cell.angle_alpha   90.00
_cell.angle_beta   90.00
_cell.angle_gamma   90.00
#
_symmetry.space_group_name_H-M   'P 1'
#
loop_
_entity.id
_entity.type
_entity.pdbx_description
1 polymer ?
#
loop_
_entity_poly.entity_id
_entity_poly.type
_entity_poly.pdbx_seq_one_letter_code
_entity_poly.pdbx_strand_id
1 'polypeptide(L)'
;MLIRAYLPQILTALFGGLFVFLGIATFGNALAFDRIYVSLLIFTGLVCRKDINVVSVIIILVLQLIWEGLAWNILVDENLVKVIFYLTALYAVFYFRYDWLAKMVATIVIIASVSELYWYLNDYSAPEIYWYIWIMISNLLIRHLVFCRVSFVDRYYPTKGESVNLDWVIYKFNAALTILQAAMVFEYLSRHLLGFNDILIVYYSYSYIIHIIGTITIWAIFTESYKRLIPKLLKA
;
A
#
# COMPACT_ATOMS: atom_id res chain seq x y z
N MET A 1 25.75 -3.88 31.18
CA MET A 1 24.31 -3.96 31.50
C MET A 1 23.52 -2.72 31.05
N LEU A 2 23.93 -1.51 31.44
CA LEU A 2 23.28 -0.24 31.03
C LEU A 2 23.18 -0.06 29.50
N ILE A 3 24.30 -0.20 28.77
CA ILE A 3 24.32 -0.08 27.30
C ILE A 3 23.35 -1.09 26.67
N ARG A 4 23.26 -2.31 27.19
CA ARG A 4 22.36 -3.37 26.67
C ARG A 4 20.87 -3.04 26.86
N ALA A 5 20.53 -2.33 27.94
CA ALA A 5 19.15 -1.97 28.26
C ALA A 5 18.67 -0.73 27.49
N TYR A 6 19.54 0.27 27.31
CA TYR A 6 19.17 1.56 26.73
C TYR A 6 19.48 1.69 25.22
N LEU A 7 20.46 0.95 24.70
CA LEU A 7 20.78 0.96 23.26
C LEU A 7 19.53 0.64 22.38
N PRO A 8 18.65 -0.29 22.78
CA PRO A 8 17.37 -0.49 22.12
C PRO A 8 16.45 0.70 22.01
N GLN A 9 16.27 1.41 23.13
CA GLN A 9 15.38 2.55 23.20
C GLN A 9 15.96 3.73 22.42
N ILE A 10 17.28 3.94 22.52
CA ILE A 10 17.99 4.99 21.78
C ILE A 10 17.91 4.75 20.28
N LEU A 11 18.17 3.53 19.79
CA LEU A 11 18.09 3.23 18.36
C LEU A 11 16.66 3.37 17.84
N THR A 12 15.66 2.89 18.58
CA THR A 12 14.25 3.02 18.18
C THR A 12 13.82 4.50 18.11
N ALA A 13 14.25 5.31 19.07
CA ALA A 13 13.98 6.75 19.08
C ALA A 13 14.72 7.48 17.94
N LEU A 14 15.99 7.13 17.69
CA LEU A 14 16.80 7.75 16.65
C LEU A 14 16.26 7.42 15.25
N PHE A 15 15.99 6.15 14.96
CA PHE A 15 15.41 5.75 13.67
C PHE A 15 13.96 6.21 13.52
N GLY A 16 13.17 6.19 14.60
CA GLY A 16 11.83 6.78 14.60
C GLY A 16 11.84 8.27 14.25
N GLY A 17 12.72 9.04 14.90
CA GLY A 17 12.93 10.46 14.60
C GLY A 17 13.43 10.70 13.18
N LEU A 18 14.34 9.86 12.68
CA LEU A 18 14.85 9.93 11.31
C LEU A 18 13.76 9.64 10.27
N PHE A 19 12.88 8.65 10.49
CA PHE A 19 11.78 8.38 9.56
C PHE A 19 10.75 9.49 9.55
N VAL A 20 10.41 10.05 10.73
CA VAL A 20 9.54 11.23 10.81
C VAL A 20 10.17 12.43 10.10
N PHE A 21 11.46 12.68 10.34
CA PHE A 21 12.19 13.74 9.66
C PHE A 21 12.19 13.56 8.14
N LEU A 22 12.47 12.35 7.63
CA LEU A 22 12.46 12.07 6.20
C LEU A 22 11.06 12.21 5.60
N GLY A 23 10.01 11.79 6.31
CA GLY A 23 8.62 11.99 5.89
C GLY A 23 8.24 13.47 5.79
N ILE A 24 8.68 14.29 6.75
CA ILE A 24 8.47 15.75 6.72
C ILE A 24 9.34 16.40 5.64
N ALA A 25 10.59 15.98 5.46
CA ALA A 25 11.53 16.57 4.52
C ALA A 25 11.15 16.30 3.05
N THR A 26 10.41 15.24 2.79
CA THR A 26 9.88 14.89 1.46
C THR A 26 8.47 15.41 1.21
N PHE A 27 7.93 16.18 2.16
CA PHE A 27 6.57 16.69 2.08
C PHE A 27 6.37 17.56 0.82
N GLY A 28 5.28 17.31 0.08
CA GLY A 28 5.00 17.99 -1.18
C GLY A 28 5.81 17.47 -2.39
N ASN A 29 6.70 16.50 -2.21
CA ASN A 29 7.45 15.87 -3.30
C ASN A 29 7.28 14.34 -3.28
N ALA A 30 6.21 13.87 -3.93
CA ALA A 30 5.85 12.45 -3.99
C ALA A 30 6.99 11.58 -4.57
N LEU A 31 7.70 12.05 -5.60
CA LEU A 31 8.81 11.31 -6.21
C LEU A 31 9.99 11.14 -5.25
N ALA A 32 10.29 12.17 -4.45
CA ALA A 32 11.34 12.08 -3.44
C ALA A 32 10.94 11.10 -2.33
N PHE A 33 9.68 11.14 -1.87
CA PHE A 33 9.18 10.20 -0.88
C PHE A 33 9.24 8.76 -1.38
N ASP A 34 8.76 8.47 -2.59
CA ASP A 34 8.77 7.13 -3.16
C ASP A 34 10.19 6.56 -3.25
N ARG A 35 11.16 7.37 -3.68
CA ARG A 35 12.57 6.96 -3.73
C ARG A 35 13.12 6.63 -2.35
N ILE A 36 12.80 7.44 -1.35
CA ILE A 36 13.22 7.19 0.04
C ILE A 36 12.53 5.95 0.59
N TYR A 37 11.23 5.80 0.35
CA TYR A 37 10.44 4.65 0.79
C TYR A 37 10.99 3.33 0.24
N VAL A 38 11.24 3.27 -1.08
CA VAL A 38 11.87 2.11 -1.73
C VAL A 38 13.26 1.85 -1.17
N SER A 39 14.09 2.89 -1.03
CA SER A 39 15.45 2.76 -0.48
C SER A 39 15.43 2.19 0.95
N LEU A 40 14.48 2.64 1.78
CA LEU A 40 14.30 2.17 3.15
C LEU A 40 13.79 0.72 3.20
N LEU A 41 12.88 0.33 2.30
CA LEU A 41 12.45 -1.07 2.19
C LEU A 41 13.62 -1.99 1.82
N ILE A 42 14.42 -1.62 0.82
CA ILE A 42 15.60 -2.39 0.39
C ILE A 42 16.62 -2.48 1.53
N PHE A 43 16.97 -1.35 2.14
CA PHE A 43 17.89 -1.30 3.27
C PHE A 43 17.42 -2.19 4.43
N THR A 44 16.14 -2.06 4.81
CA THR A 44 15.56 -2.86 5.89
C THR A 44 15.54 -4.34 5.53
N GLY A 45 15.24 -4.69 4.28
CA GLY A 45 15.32 -6.07 3.79
C GLY A 45 16.72 -6.67 3.91
N LEU A 46 17.76 -5.91 3.56
CA LEU A 46 19.16 -6.33 3.70
C LEU A 46 19.58 -6.51 5.16
N VAL A 47 19.23 -5.57 6.03
CA VAL A 47 19.51 -5.66 7.48
C VAL A 47 18.80 -6.87 8.10
N CYS A 48 17.58 -7.15 7.65
CA CYS A 48 16.71 -8.18 8.21
C CYS A 48 16.81 -9.53 7.51
N ARG A 49 17.79 -9.73 6.62
CA ARG A 49 17.96 -10.95 5.78
C ARG A 49 17.92 -12.29 6.53
N LYS A 50 18.18 -12.29 7.84
CA LYS A 50 18.13 -13.49 8.70
C LYS A 50 16.73 -13.82 9.23
N ASP A 51 15.76 -12.93 9.05
CA ASP A 51 14.38 -13.09 9.50
C ASP A 51 13.44 -13.21 8.30
N ILE A 52 13.12 -14.45 7.93
CA ILE A 52 12.30 -14.74 6.75
C ILE A 52 10.87 -14.16 6.89
N ASN A 53 10.37 -14.01 8.11
CA ASN A 53 9.01 -13.50 8.32
C ASN A 53 8.91 -12.02 8.00
N VAL A 54 9.89 -11.22 8.43
CA VAL A 54 9.94 -9.80 8.05
C VAL A 54 10.31 -9.63 6.58
N VAL A 55 11.29 -10.38 6.09
CA VAL A 55 11.75 -10.29 4.70
C VAL A 55 10.63 -10.63 3.72
N SER A 56 9.80 -11.65 4.01
CA SER A 56 8.66 -11.99 3.14
C SER A 56 7.62 -10.88 3.07
N VAL A 57 7.37 -10.13 4.15
CA VAL A 57 6.49 -8.94 4.10
C VAL A 57 7.12 -7.84 3.24
N ILE A 58 8.42 -7.57 3.41
CA ILE A 58 9.14 -6.58 2.59
C ILE A 58 9.08 -6.95 1.11
N ILE A 59 9.25 -8.24 0.77
CA ILE A 59 9.10 -8.73 -0.61
C ILE A 59 7.70 -8.44 -1.15
N ILE A 60 6.64 -8.72 -0.38
CA ILE A 60 5.26 -8.42 -0.78
C ILE A 60 5.10 -6.92 -1.08
N LEU A 61 5.62 -6.04 -0.23
CA LEU A 61 5.54 -4.59 -0.43
C LEU A 61 6.36 -4.10 -1.63
N VAL A 62 7.55 -4.65 -1.86
CA VAL A 62 8.36 -4.31 -3.04
C VAL A 62 7.67 -4.78 -4.32
N LEU A 63 7.09 -5.98 -4.32
CA LEU A 63 6.29 -6.48 -5.44
C LEU A 63 5.06 -5.61 -5.70
N GLN A 64 4.42 -5.08 -4.65
CA GLN A 64 3.34 -4.10 -4.79
C GLN A 64 3.80 -2.86 -5.55
N LEU A 65 4.92 -2.26 -5.15
CA LEU A 65 5.44 -1.04 -5.79
C LEU A 65 5.81 -1.29 -7.25
N ILE A 66 6.40 -2.45 -7.56
CA ILE A 66 6.71 -2.84 -8.94
C ILE A 66 5.41 -3.00 -9.73
N TRP A 67 4.40 -3.66 -9.16
CA TRP A 67 3.10 -3.89 -9.78
C TRP A 67 2.36 -2.58 -10.10
N GLU A 68 2.33 -1.65 -9.15
CA GLU A 68 1.74 -0.33 -9.33
C GLU A 68 2.52 0.52 -10.34
N GLY A 69 3.86 0.51 -10.25
CA GLY A 69 4.72 1.23 -11.19
C GLY A 69 4.61 0.72 -12.63
N LEU A 70 4.51 -0.59 -12.83
CA LEU A 70 4.27 -1.16 -14.16
C LEU A 70 2.90 -0.78 -14.71
N ALA A 71 1.86 -0.84 -13.88
CA ALA A 71 0.51 -0.50 -14.30
C ALA A 71 0.39 0.97 -14.73
N TRP A 72 1.00 1.91 -14.00
CA TRP A 72 0.99 3.33 -14.39
C TRP A 72 1.54 3.50 -15.82
N ASN A 73 2.67 2.88 -16.14
CA ASN A 73 3.27 3.00 -17.46
C ASN A 73 2.47 2.32 -18.57
N ILE A 74 1.63 1.33 -18.26
CA ILE A 74 0.80 0.60 -19.24
C ILE A 74 -0.55 1.32 -19.46
N LEU A 75 -1.06 2.03 -18.46
CA LEU A 75 -2.43 2.56 -18.45
C LEU A 75 -2.59 3.93 -19.13
N VAL A 76 -1.50 4.63 -19.44
CA VAL A 76 -1.54 6.06 -19.77
C VAL A 76 -2.14 6.39 -21.14
N ASP A 77 -2.17 5.47 -22.12
CA ASP A 77 -2.46 5.90 -23.52
C ASP A 77 -3.58 5.17 -24.28
N GLU A 78 -4.16 4.08 -23.75
CA GLU A 78 -5.02 3.21 -24.59
C GLU A 78 -6.41 2.91 -23.98
N ASN A 79 -7.48 3.34 -24.65
CA ASN A 79 -8.87 3.08 -24.23
C ASN A 79 -9.19 1.58 -24.13
N LEU A 80 -8.60 0.77 -25.00
CA LEU A 80 -8.77 -0.70 -24.96
C LEU A 80 -8.16 -1.30 -23.68
N VAL A 81 -7.02 -0.77 -23.24
CA VAL A 81 -6.37 -1.20 -22.00
C VAL A 81 -7.24 -0.88 -20.79
N LYS A 82 -7.93 0.28 -20.78
CA LYS A 82 -8.90 0.63 -19.73
C LYS A 82 -10.03 -0.39 -19.62
N VAL A 83 -10.58 -0.87 -20.75
CA VAL A 83 -11.64 -1.89 -20.73
C VAL A 83 -11.14 -3.20 -20.12
N ILE A 84 -9.98 -3.70 -20.57
CA ILE A 84 -9.37 -4.92 -20.01
C ILE A 84 -9.12 -4.77 -18.51
N PHE A 85 -8.70 -3.59 -18.10
CA PHE A 85 -8.45 -3.26 -16.72
C PHE A 85 -9.72 -3.31 -15.86
N TYR A 86 -10.82 -2.69 -16.29
CA TYR A 86 -12.10 -2.75 -15.56
C TYR A 86 -12.64 -4.18 -15.46
N LEU A 87 -12.49 -4.98 -16.52
CA LEU A 87 -12.81 -6.42 -16.49
C LEU A 87 -11.93 -7.18 -15.48
N THR A 88 -10.64 -6.86 -15.43
CA THR A 88 -9.70 -7.44 -14.47
C THR A 88 -10.06 -7.03 -13.04
N ALA A 89 -10.47 -5.79 -12.82
CA ALA A 89 -10.92 -5.30 -11.52
C ALA A 89 -12.19 -6.03 -11.05
N LEU A 90 -13.18 -6.22 -11.94
CA LEU A 90 -14.39 -6.99 -11.65
C LEU A 90 -14.06 -8.45 -11.31
N TYR A 91 -13.17 -9.09 -12.08
CA TYR A 91 -12.70 -10.45 -11.79
C TYR A 91 -12.00 -10.52 -10.43
N ALA A 92 -11.08 -9.60 -10.15
CA ALA A 92 -10.33 -9.58 -8.90
C ALA A 92 -11.26 -9.40 -7.69
N VAL A 93 -12.22 -8.49 -7.77
CA VAL A 93 -13.25 -8.31 -6.74
C VAL A 93 -14.05 -9.60 -6.51
N PHE A 94 -14.44 -10.30 -7.58
CA PHE A 94 -15.16 -11.57 -7.47
C PHE A 94 -14.29 -12.67 -6.83
N TYR A 95 -13.00 -12.71 -7.17
CA TYR A 95 -12.03 -13.64 -6.59
C TYR A 95 -11.83 -13.37 -5.10
N PHE A 96 -11.70 -12.10 -4.71
CA PHE A 96 -11.51 -11.64 -3.34
C PHE A 96 -12.80 -11.47 -2.53
N ARG A 97 -13.95 -12.00 -2.98
CA ARG A 97 -15.29 -11.79 -2.38
C ARG A 97 -15.42 -12.17 -0.89
N TYR A 98 -14.49 -12.95 -0.36
CA TYR A 98 -14.46 -13.32 1.05
C TYR A 98 -13.97 -12.16 1.95
N ASP A 99 -13.23 -11.20 1.40
CA ASP A 99 -12.86 -9.97 2.11
C ASP A 99 -14.07 -9.02 2.12
N TRP A 100 -14.41 -8.50 3.30
CA TRP A 100 -15.51 -7.54 3.44
C TRP A 100 -15.27 -6.30 2.58
N LEU A 101 -14.01 -5.92 2.39
CA LEU A 101 -13.61 -4.74 1.66
C LEU A 101 -13.80 -4.91 0.15
N ALA A 102 -13.71 -6.15 -0.36
CA ALA A 102 -13.98 -6.45 -1.77
C ALA A 102 -15.41 -6.08 -2.17
N LYS A 103 -16.40 -6.22 -1.27
CA LYS A 103 -17.79 -5.82 -1.56
C LYS A 103 -17.92 -4.31 -1.78
N MET A 104 -17.23 -3.51 -0.96
CA MET A 104 -17.18 -2.06 -1.14
C MET A 104 -16.51 -1.70 -2.48
N VAL A 105 -15.37 -2.32 -2.79
CA VAL A 105 -14.66 -2.10 -4.05
C VAL A 105 -15.53 -2.53 -5.23
N ALA A 106 -16.30 -3.61 -5.12
CA ALA A 106 -17.26 -4.04 -6.15
C ALA A 106 -18.22 -2.93 -6.54
N THR A 107 -18.85 -2.30 -5.54
CA THR A 107 -19.79 -1.20 -5.76
C THR A 107 -19.10 -0.04 -6.46
N ILE A 108 -17.89 0.33 -6.04
CA ILE A 108 -17.16 1.45 -6.62
C ILE A 108 -16.74 1.14 -8.07
N VAL A 109 -16.25 -0.07 -8.34
CA VAL A 109 -15.88 -0.50 -9.69
C VAL A 109 -17.09 -0.46 -10.62
N ILE A 110 -18.26 -0.94 -10.18
CA ILE A 110 -19.49 -0.90 -10.98
C ILE A 110 -19.88 0.55 -11.30
N ILE A 111 -19.91 1.42 -10.29
CA ILE A 111 -20.27 2.84 -10.49
C ILE A 111 -19.28 3.53 -11.42
N ALA A 112 -17.98 3.31 -11.22
CA ALA A 112 -16.94 3.88 -12.06
C ALA A 112 -17.04 3.39 -13.51
N SER A 113 -17.24 2.09 -13.74
CA SER A 113 -17.45 1.53 -15.08
C SER A 113 -18.64 2.17 -15.80
N VAL A 114 -19.77 2.35 -15.10
CA VAL A 114 -20.95 3.02 -15.68
C VAL A 114 -20.65 4.49 -15.98
N SER A 115 -19.91 5.17 -15.11
CA SER A 115 -19.54 6.59 -15.28
C SER A 115 -18.59 6.79 -16.46
N GLU A 116 -17.61 5.91 -16.64
CA GLU A 116 -16.69 5.92 -17.78
C GLU A 116 -17.42 5.66 -19.10
N LEU A 117 -18.34 4.70 -19.12
CA LEU A 117 -19.20 4.47 -20.28
C LEU A 117 -20.05 5.70 -20.60
N TYR A 118 -20.61 6.35 -19.57
CA TYR A 118 -21.35 7.59 -19.74
C TYR A 118 -20.47 8.70 -20.35
N TRP A 119 -19.26 8.91 -19.84
CA TRP A 119 -18.35 9.93 -20.39
C TRP A 119 -17.90 9.61 -21.81
N TYR A 120 -17.60 8.34 -22.10
CA TYR A 120 -17.25 7.88 -23.44
C TYR A 120 -18.37 8.14 -24.46
N LEU A 121 -19.64 7.91 -24.07
CA LEU A 121 -20.78 8.15 -24.95
C LEU A 121 -21.08 9.64 -25.20
N ASN A 122 -20.60 10.53 -24.34
CA ASN A 122 -20.84 11.98 -24.42
C ASN A 122 -19.58 12.77 -24.84
N ASP A 123 -18.52 12.09 -25.30
CA ASP A 123 -17.22 12.69 -25.64
C ASP A 123 -16.65 13.60 -24.54
N TYR A 124 -16.96 13.27 -23.27
CA TYR A 124 -16.48 14.02 -22.11
C TYR A 124 -15.07 13.57 -21.75
N SER A 125 -14.19 14.53 -21.42
CA SER A 125 -12.83 14.24 -20.96
C SER A 125 -12.85 13.57 -19.58
N ALA A 126 -12.91 12.25 -19.57
CA ALA A 126 -13.01 11.45 -18.35
C ALA A 126 -11.78 11.65 -17.45
N PRO A 127 -11.96 11.85 -16.13
CA PRO A 127 -10.87 11.85 -15.16
C PRO A 127 -10.26 10.45 -15.05
N GLU A 128 -8.99 10.36 -14.66
CA GLU A 128 -8.24 9.10 -14.54
C GLU A 128 -8.62 8.27 -13.29
N ILE A 129 -9.91 8.02 -13.07
CA ILE A 129 -10.40 7.28 -11.90
C ILE A 129 -10.03 5.79 -11.94
N TYR A 130 -9.71 5.25 -13.12
CA TYR A 130 -9.20 3.89 -13.28
C TYR A 130 -7.92 3.66 -12.45
N TRP A 131 -7.08 4.69 -12.27
CA TRP A 131 -5.85 4.55 -11.49
C TRP A 131 -6.13 4.24 -10.02
N TYR A 132 -7.07 4.95 -9.42
CA TYR A 132 -7.47 4.70 -8.03
C TYR A 132 -8.09 3.33 -7.86
N ILE A 133 -8.83 2.85 -8.86
CA ILE A 133 -9.36 1.48 -8.89
C ILE A 133 -8.23 0.46 -8.89
N TRP A 134 -7.13 0.73 -9.61
CA TRP A 134 -5.99 -0.20 -9.65
C TRP A 134 -5.41 -0.39 -8.27
N ILE A 135 -5.18 0.73 -7.59
CA ILE A 135 -4.61 0.75 -6.25
C ILE A 135 -5.55 0.00 -5.30
N MET A 136 -6.87 0.18 -5.41
CA MET A 136 -7.83 -0.58 -4.60
C MET A 136 -7.71 -2.09 -4.81
N ILE A 137 -7.59 -2.55 -6.06
CA ILE A 137 -7.40 -3.98 -6.38
C ILE A 137 -6.04 -4.48 -5.88
N SER A 138 -4.97 -3.69 -6.05
CA SER A 138 -3.65 -4.01 -5.54
C SER A 138 -3.67 -4.18 -4.01
N ASN A 139 -4.31 -3.27 -3.29
CA ASN A 139 -4.46 -3.36 -1.84
C ASN A 139 -5.21 -4.63 -1.40
N LEU A 140 -6.25 -5.06 -2.14
CA LEU A 140 -6.94 -6.33 -1.88
C LEU A 140 -6.02 -7.53 -2.11
N LEU A 141 -5.23 -7.52 -3.19
CA LEU A 141 -4.23 -8.55 -3.47
C LEU A 141 -3.20 -8.63 -2.33
N ILE A 142 -2.73 -7.50 -1.81
CA ILE A 142 -1.76 -7.47 -0.71
C ILE A 142 -2.36 -8.01 0.57
N ARG A 143 -3.60 -7.65 0.90
CA ARG A 143 -4.32 -8.22 2.03
C ARG A 143 -4.43 -9.75 1.94
N HIS A 144 -4.70 -10.27 0.74
CA HIS A 144 -4.68 -11.71 0.49
C HIS A 144 -3.28 -12.33 0.65
N LEU A 145 -2.26 -11.72 0.04
CA LEU A 145 -0.88 -12.22 0.08
C LEU A 145 -0.32 -12.25 1.50
N VAL A 146 -0.60 -11.22 2.31
CA VAL A 146 -0.20 -11.18 3.71
C VAL A 146 -0.86 -12.30 4.51
N PHE A 147 -2.13 -12.61 4.25
CA PHE A 147 -2.82 -13.73 4.88
C PHE A 147 -2.21 -15.09 4.49
N CYS A 148 -1.91 -15.29 3.20
CA CYS A 148 -1.32 -16.54 2.71
C CYS A 148 0.20 -16.65 2.93
N ARG A 149 0.87 -15.58 3.36
CA ARG A 149 2.32 -15.47 3.49
C ARG A 149 2.91 -16.61 4.32
N VAL A 150 2.32 -16.91 5.48
CA VAL A 150 2.83 -17.95 6.39
C VAL A 150 2.88 -19.31 5.69
N SER A 151 1.81 -19.69 4.99
CA SER A 151 1.76 -20.94 4.23
C SER A 151 2.76 -20.98 3.08
N PHE A 152 2.99 -19.85 2.39
CA PHE A 152 4.03 -19.76 1.37
C PHE A 152 5.43 -19.92 1.96
N VAL A 153 5.72 -19.23 3.08
CA VAL A 153 7.01 -19.34 3.76
C VAL A 153 7.26 -20.77 4.22
N ASP A 154 6.29 -21.43 4.85
CA ASP A 154 6.45 -22.81 5.32
C ASP A 154 6.68 -23.81 4.19
N ARG A 155 6.14 -23.55 2.99
CA ARG A 155 6.37 -24.40 1.81
C ARG A 155 7.84 -24.39 1.36
N TYR A 156 8.52 -23.26 1.46
CA TYR A 156 9.93 -23.11 1.04
C TYR A 156 10.93 -23.23 2.22
N TYR A 157 10.49 -22.89 3.42
CA TYR A 157 11.25 -22.90 4.67
C TYR A 157 10.42 -23.56 5.78
N PRO A 158 10.38 -24.90 5.82
CA PRO A 158 9.53 -25.63 6.76
C PRO A 158 9.74 -25.18 8.20
N THR A 159 8.63 -24.96 8.92
CA THR A 159 8.58 -24.57 10.35
C THR A 159 9.13 -23.18 10.69
N LYS A 160 9.43 -22.34 9.68
CA LYS A 160 9.90 -20.97 9.90
C LYS A 160 8.81 -19.91 9.69
N GLY A 161 7.69 -20.27 9.08
CA GLY A 161 6.55 -19.40 8.87
C GLY A 161 5.87 -19.09 10.20
N GLU A 162 5.88 -17.83 10.60
CA GLU A 162 5.16 -17.36 11.78
C GLU A 162 4.36 -16.13 11.41
N SER A 163 3.15 -16.01 11.95
CA SER A 163 2.41 -14.75 11.89
C SER A 163 3.12 -13.72 12.76
N VAL A 164 3.34 -12.54 12.20
CA VAL A 164 3.99 -11.41 12.87
C VAL A 164 3.02 -10.25 13.00
N ASN A 165 3.20 -9.38 13.99
CA ASN A 165 2.32 -8.23 14.16
C ASN A 165 2.33 -7.30 12.93
N LEU A 166 3.45 -7.29 12.21
CA LEU A 166 3.58 -6.57 10.95
C LEU A 166 2.53 -7.01 9.91
N ASP A 167 2.14 -8.29 9.86
CA ASP A 167 1.09 -8.78 8.95
C ASP A 167 -0.22 -8.03 9.18
N TRP A 168 -0.62 -7.88 10.44
CA TRP A 168 -1.82 -7.15 10.82
C TRP A 168 -1.75 -5.66 10.52
N VAL A 169 -0.57 -5.05 10.72
CA VAL A 169 -0.34 -3.64 10.40
C VAL A 169 -0.52 -3.40 8.90
N ILE A 170 0.15 -4.20 8.05
CA ILE A 170 0.05 -4.09 6.59
C ILE A 170 -1.38 -4.37 6.12
N TYR A 171 -2.05 -5.38 6.69
CA TYR A 171 -3.44 -5.69 6.38
C TYR A 171 -4.37 -4.50 6.65
N LYS A 172 -4.24 -3.85 7.81
CA LYS A 172 -5.05 -2.68 8.20
C LYS A 172 -4.73 -1.44 7.37
N PHE A 173 -3.46 -1.17 7.10
CA PHE A 173 -3.07 -0.02 6.27
C PHE A 173 -3.56 -0.16 4.84
N ASN A 174 -3.50 -1.35 4.24
CA ASN A 174 -4.08 -1.57 2.92
C ASN A 174 -5.61 -1.35 2.91
N ALA A 175 -6.32 -1.68 4.00
CA ALA A 175 -7.73 -1.32 4.11
C ALA A 175 -7.95 0.20 4.17
N ALA A 176 -7.16 0.91 4.98
CA ALA A 176 -7.25 2.37 5.08
C ALA A 176 -6.93 3.05 3.74
N LEU A 177 -5.91 2.55 3.02
CA LEU A 177 -5.57 3.02 1.68
C LEU A 177 -6.72 2.78 0.70
N THR A 178 -7.36 1.60 0.71
CA THR A 178 -8.50 1.35 -0.17
C THR A 178 -9.70 2.26 0.13
N ILE A 179 -9.96 2.58 1.41
CA ILE A 179 -11.00 3.54 1.79
C ILE A 179 -10.63 4.96 1.31
N LEU A 180 -9.36 5.34 1.39
CA LEU A 180 -8.89 6.63 0.86
C LEU A 180 -9.07 6.70 -0.67
N GLN A 181 -8.72 5.64 -1.40
CA GLN A 181 -8.93 5.58 -2.85
C GLN A 181 -10.42 5.63 -3.22
N ALA A 182 -11.27 4.93 -2.46
CA ALA A 182 -12.71 5.00 -2.62
C ALA A 182 -13.21 6.45 -2.46
N ALA A 183 -12.76 7.14 -1.41
CA ALA A 183 -13.11 8.54 -1.15
C ALA A 183 -12.65 9.47 -2.29
N MET A 184 -11.45 9.25 -2.85
CA MET A 184 -10.99 9.99 -4.04
C MET A 184 -11.92 9.76 -5.24
N VAL A 185 -12.25 8.50 -5.54
CA VAL A 185 -13.18 8.19 -6.65
C VAL A 185 -14.54 8.87 -6.44
N PHE A 186 -15.10 8.82 -5.23
CA PHE A 186 -16.35 9.52 -4.92
C PHE A 186 -16.25 11.03 -5.10
N GLU A 187 -15.16 11.67 -4.68
CA GLU A 187 -14.93 13.10 -4.88
C GLU A 187 -14.87 13.43 -6.39
N TYR A 188 -14.11 12.66 -7.18
CA TYR A 188 -14.05 12.84 -8.64
C TYR A 188 -15.43 12.71 -9.30
N LEU A 189 -16.17 11.65 -8.96
CA LEU A 189 -17.52 11.42 -9.49
C LEU A 189 -18.48 12.55 -9.10
N SER A 190 -18.41 13.04 -7.86
CA SER A 190 -19.27 14.14 -7.39
C SER A 190 -19.02 15.43 -8.18
N ARG A 191 -17.76 15.73 -8.50
CA ARG A 191 -17.42 16.89 -9.32
C ARG A 191 -17.91 16.74 -10.77
N HIS A 192 -17.66 15.58 -11.38
CA HIS A 192 -17.81 15.41 -12.83
C HIS A 192 -19.19 14.89 -13.27
N LEU A 193 -20.01 14.38 -12.33
CA LEU A 193 -21.39 13.96 -12.60
C LEU A 193 -22.44 14.86 -11.96
N LEU A 194 -22.18 15.39 -10.75
CA LEU A 194 -23.17 16.17 -10.00
C LEU A 194 -22.91 17.68 -10.03
N GLY A 195 -21.80 18.13 -10.63
CA GLY A 195 -21.45 19.54 -10.78
C GLY A 195 -20.93 20.21 -9.51
N PHE A 196 -20.54 19.44 -8.49
CA PHE A 196 -19.98 19.98 -7.24
C PHE A 196 -18.50 20.35 -7.39
N ASN A 197 -18.20 21.35 -8.22
CA ASN A 197 -16.83 21.67 -8.66
C ASN A 197 -15.83 22.01 -7.53
N ASP A 198 -16.31 22.55 -6.40
CA ASP A 198 -15.46 23.05 -5.31
C ASP A 198 -15.05 22.00 -4.26
N ILE A 199 -15.53 20.75 -4.37
CA ILE A 199 -15.18 19.69 -3.42
C ILE A 199 -13.77 19.17 -3.71
N LEU A 200 -12.80 19.52 -2.86
CA LEU A 200 -11.39 19.15 -3.00
C LEU A 200 -10.77 18.64 -1.68
N ILE A 201 -11.61 18.16 -0.76
CA ILE A 201 -11.20 17.82 0.61
C ILE A 201 -10.27 16.61 0.62
N VAL A 202 -10.68 15.54 -0.07
CA VAL A 202 -9.88 14.32 -0.16
C VAL A 202 -8.66 14.59 -1.02
N TYR A 203 -8.81 15.31 -2.15
CA TYR A 203 -7.70 15.68 -3.01
C TYR A 203 -6.57 16.40 -2.26
N TYR A 204 -6.90 17.42 -1.45
CA TYR A 204 -5.89 18.16 -0.70
C TYR A 204 -5.28 17.36 0.45
N SER A 205 -6.04 16.47 1.09
CA SER A 205 -5.54 15.66 2.21
C SER A 205 -4.81 14.38 1.76
N TYR A 206 -4.99 13.94 0.51
CA TYR A 206 -4.51 12.66 -0.02
C TYR A 206 -3.01 12.46 0.21
N SER A 207 -2.18 13.40 -0.23
CA SER A 207 -0.72 13.28 -0.10
C SER A 207 -0.29 13.20 1.36
N TYR A 208 -0.93 13.95 2.27
CA TYR A 208 -0.63 13.92 3.70
C TYR A 208 -0.90 12.53 4.28
N ILE A 209 -2.06 11.94 3.95
CA ILE A 209 -2.47 10.64 4.47
C ILE A 209 -1.54 9.53 3.95
N ILE A 210 -1.21 9.53 2.65
CA ILE A 210 -0.26 8.58 2.06
C ILE A 210 1.11 8.66 2.75
N HIS A 211 1.65 9.86 2.92
CA HIS A 211 2.93 10.07 3.60
C HIS A 211 2.93 9.55 5.05
N ILE A 212 1.85 9.82 5.80
CA ILE A 212 1.69 9.32 7.17
C ILE A 212 1.67 7.80 7.18
N ILE A 213 0.84 7.16 6.35
CA ILE A 213 0.73 5.70 6.28
C ILE A 213 2.07 5.07 5.88
N GLY A 214 2.76 5.60 4.88
CA GLY A 214 4.06 5.09 4.44
C GLY A 214 5.13 5.23 5.53
N THR A 215 5.17 6.37 6.23
CA THR A 215 6.11 6.59 7.33
C THR A 215 5.87 5.62 8.49
N ILE A 216 4.61 5.42 8.89
CA ILE A 216 4.26 4.47 9.95
C ILE A 216 4.56 3.04 9.50
N THR A 217 4.37 2.72 8.22
CA THR A 217 4.70 1.40 7.65
C THR A 217 6.18 1.10 7.81
N ILE A 218 7.07 2.02 7.40
CA ILE A 218 8.52 1.84 7.58
C ILE A 218 8.87 1.66 9.06
N TRP A 219 8.31 2.52 9.92
CA TRP A 219 8.56 2.44 11.35
C TRP A 219 8.09 1.10 11.96
N ALA A 220 6.95 0.58 11.53
CA ALA A 220 6.43 -0.71 11.97
C ALA A 220 7.35 -1.87 11.53
N ILE A 221 7.82 -1.85 10.28
CA ILE A 221 8.78 -2.85 9.77
C ILE A 221 10.05 -2.78 10.62
N PHE A 222 10.63 -1.59 10.81
CA PHE A 222 11.85 -1.43 11.59
C PHE A 222 11.69 -1.90 13.03
N THR A 223 10.58 -1.57 13.69
CA THR A 223 10.32 -1.94 15.08
C THR A 223 10.18 -3.46 15.23
N GLU A 224 9.48 -4.11 14.31
CA GLU A 224 9.30 -5.57 14.33
C GLU A 224 10.63 -6.29 14.07
N SER A 225 11.41 -5.82 13.10
CA SER A 225 12.77 -6.29 12.84
C SER A 225 13.65 -6.20 14.07
N TYR A 226 13.61 -5.05 14.75
CA TYR A 226 14.48 -4.76 15.87
C TYR A 226 14.17 -5.65 17.07
N LYS A 227 12.88 -5.86 17.39
CA LYS A 227 12.44 -6.81 18.43
C LYS A 227 12.97 -8.22 18.21
N ARG A 228 13.08 -8.66 16.95
CA ARG A 228 13.57 -10.00 16.59
C ARG A 228 15.09 -10.09 16.46
N LEU A 229 15.78 -8.99 16.16
CA LEU A 229 17.24 -8.91 16.02
C LEU A 229 17.99 -8.79 17.36
N ILE A 230 17.50 -7.97 18.30
CA ILE A 230 18.18 -7.75 19.59
C ILE A 230 18.46 -9.05 20.34
N PRO A 231 17.50 -9.97 20.54
CA PRO A 231 17.75 -11.16 21.35
C PRO A 231 18.84 -12.06 20.74
N LYS A 232 19.03 -12.01 19.41
CA LYS A 232 20.09 -12.73 18.69
C LYS A 232 21.46 -12.05 18.84
N LEU A 233 21.50 -10.72 18.77
CA LEU A 233 22.72 -9.93 18.97
C LEU A 233 23.19 -9.90 20.43
N LEU A 234 22.27 -10.04 21.38
CA LEU A 234 22.59 -10.11 22.82
C LEU A 234 22.90 -11.53 23.31
N LYS A 235 22.82 -12.55 22.44
CA LYS A 235 23.27 -13.92 22.75
C LYS A 235 24.63 -14.25 22.15
N ALA A 236 25.10 -13.45 21.19
CA ALA A 236 26.48 -13.42 20.71
C ALA A 236 27.34 -12.56 21.65
#